data_AF-A0AAE3KM45-F1
#
_entry.id   AF-A0AAE3KM45-F1
#
_cell.length_a   1.000
_cell.length_b   1.000
_cell.length_c   1.000
_cell.angle_alpha   90.00
_cell.angle_beta   90.00
_cell.angle_gamma   90.00
#
_symmetry.space_group_name_H-M   'P 1'
#
loop_
_entity.id
_entity.type
_entity.pdbx_description
1 polymer ?
#
loop_
_entity_poly.entity_id
_entity_poly.type
_entity_poly.pdbx_seq_one_letter_code
_entity_poly.pdbx_strand_id
1 'polypeptide(L)' 'MESNAVKFCFDVCSRGTVLEGATLEIIEIPGLARCRQCGAEVTIEESYGICDRGGVELDIISGEELKIKEIEVELCA' A
#
# COMPACT_ATOMS: atom_id res chain seq x y z
N MET A 1 2.78 3.07 -5.41
CA MET A 1 2.43 1.93 -6.30
C MET A 1 1.03 2.19 -6.83
N GLU A 2 0.77 2.09 -8.13
CA GLU A 2 -0.55 2.42 -8.68
C GLU A 2 -1.55 1.30 -8.40
N SER A 3 -2.44 1.54 -7.43
CA SER A 3 -3.49 0.59 -6.99
C SER A 3 -4.37 0.08 -8.15
N ASN A 4 -4.50 0.86 -9.24
CA ASN A 4 -5.26 0.46 -10.42
C ASN A 4 -4.63 -0.69 -11.21
N ALA A 5 -3.30 -0.76 -11.30
CA ALA A 5 -2.63 -1.85 -12.02
C ALA A 5 -2.86 -3.19 -11.32
N VAL A 6 -2.82 -3.20 -9.98
CA VAL A 6 -3.09 -4.39 -9.17
C VAL A 6 -4.54 -4.84 -9.34
N LYS A 7 -5.51 -3.91 -9.29
CA LYS A 7 -6.94 -4.21 -9.53
C LYS A 7 -7.17 -4.84 -10.90
N PHE A 8 -6.53 -4.30 -11.92
CA PHE A 8 -6.62 -4.85 -13.28
C PHE A 8 -6.03 -6.26 -13.36
N CYS A 9 -4.81 -6.46 -12.87
CA CYS A 9 -4.19 -7.78 -12.87
C CYS A 9 -4.99 -8.81 -12.06
N PHE A 10 -5.58 -8.40 -10.93
CA PHE A 10 -6.43 -9.27 -10.13
C PHE A 10 -7.67 -9.73 -10.91
N ASP A 11 -8.39 -8.79 -11.53
CA ASP A 11 -9.55 -9.11 -12.37
C ASP A 11 -9.17 -10.11 -13.48
N VAL A 12 -8.11 -9.82 -14.23
CA VAL A 12 -7.64 -10.69 -15.33
C VAL A 12 -7.25 -12.08 -14.82
N CYS A 13 -6.52 -12.18 -13.71
CA CYS A 13 -6.10 -13.46 -13.13
C CYS A 13 -7.25 -14.25 -12.50
N SER A 14 -8.30 -13.59 -12.03
CA SER A 14 -9.44 -14.22 -11.37
C SER A 14 -10.43 -14.87 -12.36
N ARG A 15 -10.49 -14.36 -13.60
CA ARG A 15 -11.39 -14.86 -14.65
C ARG A 15 -11.18 -16.34 -14.93
N GLY A 16 -12.27 -17.09 -15.03
CA GLY A 16 -12.27 -18.54 -15.26
C GLY A 16 -11.78 -19.37 -14.08
N THR A 17 -11.59 -18.78 -12.90
CA THR A 17 -11.24 -19.49 -11.66
C THR A 17 -12.41 -19.46 -10.67
N VAL A 18 -12.28 -20.16 -9.54
CA VAL A 18 -13.26 -20.07 -8.43
C VAL A 18 -13.34 -18.68 -7.79
N LEU A 19 -12.40 -17.79 -8.12
CA LEU A 19 -12.34 -16.42 -7.65
C LEU A 19 -13.01 -15.44 -8.64
N GLU A 20 -13.59 -15.93 -9.73
CA GLU A 20 -14.29 -15.06 -10.68
C GLU A 20 -15.43 -14.31 -9.98
N GLY A 21 -15.43 -12.98 -10.09
CA GLY A 21 -16.38 -12.11 -9.38
C GLY A 21 -15.99 -11.77 -7.94
N ALA A 22 -14.84 -12.22 -7.45
CA ALA A 22 -14.30 -11.78 -6.16
C ALA A 22 -13.99 -10.27 -6.18
N THR A 23 -14.22 -9.60 -5.04
CA THR A 23 -13.93 -8.18 -4.89
C THR A 23 -12.56 -7.98 -4.25
N LEU A 24 -11.69 -7.19 -4.88
CA LEU A 24 -10.43 -6.75 -4.30
C LEU A 24 -10.57 -5.34 -3.72
N GLU A 25 -10.48 -5.24 -2.39
CA GLU A 25 -10.36 -3.95 -1.69
C GLU A 25 -8.88 -3.65 -1.39
N ILE A 26 -8.41 -2.47 -1.82
CA ILE A 26 -7.06 -1.99 -1.52
C ILE A 26 -7.18 -0.81 -0.57
N ILE A 27 -6.63 -0.97 0.62
CA ILE A 27 -6.56 0.08 1.64
C ILE A 27 -5.23 0.81 1.46
N GLU A 28 -5.28 2.02 0.93
CA GLU A 28 -4.09 2.88 0.78
C GLU A 28 -3.76 3.50 2.13
N ILE A 29 -2.57 3.17 2.65
CA ILE A 29 -2.03 3.77 3.87
C ILE A 29 -1.01 4.84 3.47
N PRO A 30 -1.00 6.01 4.14
CA PRO A 30 -0.02 7.03 3.85
C PRO A 30 1.38 6.51 4.16
N GLY A 31 2.34 6.90 3.32
CA GLY A 31 3.75 6.65 3.60
C GLY A 31 4.17 7.42 4.85
N LEU A 32 4.90 6.77 5.73
CA LEU A 32 5.50 7.41 6.89
C LEU A 32 7.00 7.21 6.82
N ALA A 33 7.73 8.30 6.99
CA ALA A 33 9.17 8.29 7.09
C ALA A 33 9.64 9.01 8.34
N ARG A 34 10.79 8.62 8.87
CA ARG A 34 11.45 9.27 10.00
C ARG A 34 12.70 9.97 9.52
N CYS A 35 12.82 11.25 9.84
CA CYS A 35 14.03 11.98 9.56
C CYS A 35 15.18 11.50 10.44
N ARG A 36 16.31 11.12 9.83
CA ARG A 36 17.52 10.71 10.56
C ARG A 36 18.13 11.83 11.37
N GLN A 37 17.97 13.08 10.94
CA GLN A 37 18.61 14.23 11.56
C GLN A 37 17.86 14.74 12.80
N CYS A 38 16.53 14.71 12.80
CA CYS A 38 15.73 15.25 13.89
C CYS A 38 14.82 14.24 14.59
N GLY A 39 14.68 13.03 14.04
CA GLY A 39 13.82 11.96 14.55
C GLY A 39 12.32 12.19 14.34
N ALA A 40 11.92 13.29 13.68
CA ALA A 40 10.51 13.57 13.42
C ALA A 40 9.92 12.61 12.38
N GLU A 41 8.66 12.25 12.58
CA GLU A 41 7.87 11.45 11.65
C GLU A 41 7.18 12.37 10.65
N VAL A 42 7.34 12.08 9.37
CA VAL A 42 6.87 12.88 8.24
C VAL A 42 6.00 11.97 7.39
N THR A 43 4.80 12.43 7.08
CA THR A 43 3.94 11.75 6.11
C THR A 43 4.48 12.06 4.71
N ILE A 44 4.74 11.02 3.93
CA ILE A 44 5.26 11.11 2.58
C ILE A 44 4.27 10.45 1.61
N GLU A 45 3.91 11.17 0.54
CA GLU A 45 3.07 10.63 -0.54
C GLU A 45 3.92 9.90 -1.59
N GLU A 46 5.20 10.26 -1.68
CA GLU A 46 6.19 9.68 -2.59
C GLU A 46 7.45 9.32 -1.80
N SER A 47 8.33 8.46 -2.34
CA SER A 47 9.58 8.03 -1.68
C SER A 47 10.59 9.16 -1.43
N TYR A 48 10.23 10.41 -1.74
CA TYR A 48 11.02 11.61 -1.59
C TYR A 48 10.22 12.62 -0.78
N GLY A 49 10.82 13.15 0.29
CA GLY A 49 10.20 14.17 1.13
C GLY A 49 11.27 15.02 1.81
N ILE A 50 10.88 16.21 2.25
CA ILE A 50 11.75 17.09 3.03
C ILE A 50 11.10 17.21 4.41
N CYS A 51 11.87 16.90 5.46
CA CYS A 51 11.43 17.15 6.82
C CYS A 51 11.25 18.66 7.03
N ASP A 52 10.26 19.09 7.82
CA ASP A 52 10.02 20.51 8.15
C ASP A 52 11.25 21.25 8.71
N ARG A 53 12.25 20.52 9.20
CA ARG A 53 13.53 21.07 9.69
C ARG A 53 14.63 21.15 8.63
N GLY A 54 14.30 20.89 7.36
CA GLY A 54 15.21 20.96 6.21
C GLY A 54 16.03 19.69 5.97
N GLY A 55 15.76 18.60 6.69
CA GLY A 55 16.46 17.33 6.51
C GLY A 55 15.90 16.50 5.36
N VAL A 56 16.78 15.96 4.51
CA VAL A 56 16.43 15.15 3.33
C VAL A 56 16.71 13.66 3.53
N GLU A 57 17.41 13.30 4.61
CA GLU A 57 17.68 11.90 4.98
C GLU A 57 16.49 11.36 5.76
N LEU A 58 15.60 10.67 5.05
CA LEU A 58 14.38 10.05 5.57
C LEU A 58 14.49 8.52 5.50
N ASP A 59 14.25 7.84 6.61
CA ASP A 59 14.03 6.39 6.64
C ASP A 59 12.54 6.10 6.50
N ILE A 60 12.15 5.34 5.47
CA ILE A 60 10.76 4.93 5.30
C ILE A 60 10.43 3.85 6.34
N ILE A 61 9.36 4.08 7.11
CA ILE A 61 8.90 3.19 8.19
C ILE A 61 7.63 2.43 7.77
N SER A 62 6.79 3.04 6.92
CA SER A 62 5.51 2.46 6.48
C SER A 62 5.10 3.01 5.11
N GLY A 63 4.24 2.28 4.40
CA GLY A 63 3.65 2.68 3.11
C GLY A 63 4.28 2.04 1.87
N GLU A 64 5.36 1.28 2.03
CA GLU A 64 5.96 0.49 0.93
C GLU A 64 5.50 -0.97 0.91
N GLU A 65 4.65 -1.36 1.85
CA GLU A 65 4.26 -2.75 2.04
C GLU A 65 2.95 -3.07 1.31
N LEU A 66 2.92 -4.21 0.61
CA LEU A 66 1.69 -4.84 0.13
C LEU A 66 1.42 -6.09 0.98
N LYS A 67 0.42 -6.00 1.86
CA LYS A 67 0.04 -7.09 2.78
C LYS A 67 -1.44 -7.41 2.64
N ILE A 68 -1.76 -8.70 2.62
CA ILE A 68 -3.16 -9.17 2.73
C ILE A 68 -3.60 -8.95 4.18
N LYS A 69 -4.64 -8.15 4.37
CA LYS A 69 -5.22 -7.88 5.70
C LYS A 69 -6.25 -8.92 6.09
N GLU A 70 -7.12 -9.25 5.15
CA GLU A 70 -8.25 -10.14 5.38
C GLU A 70 -8.58 -10.87 4.06
N ILE A 71 -9.14 -12.07 4.20
CA ILE A 71 -9.74 -12.83 3.11
C ILE A 71 -11.08 -13.36 3.63
N GLU A 72 -12.16 -12.95 3.00
CA GLU A 72 -13.49 -13.50 3.25
C GLU A 72 -13.81 -14.54 2.16
N VAL A 73 -14.34 -15.69 2.57
CA VAL A 73 -14.70 -16.78 1.65
C VAL A 73 -16.08 -17.30 2.03
N GLU A 74 -17.03 -17.17 1.13
CA GLU A 74 -18.33 -17.83 1.25
C GLU A 74 -18.24 -19.23 0.64
N LEU A 75 -18.41 -20.25 1.49
CA LEU A 75 -18.61 -21.62 1.05
C LEU A 75 -20.08 -21.80 0.71
N CYS A 76 -20.42 -21.73 -0.58
CA CYS A 76 -21.73 -22.19 -1.04
C CYS A 76 -21.82 -23.72 -0.80
N ALA A 77 -22.71 -24.11 0.12
CA ALA A 77 -23.13 -25.49 0.34
C ALA A 77 -24.34 -25.86 -0.54
#